data_AF-A0A820B2U4-F1
#
_entry.id   AF-A0A820B2U4-F1
#
_cell.length_a   1.000
_cell.length_b   1.000
_cell.length_c   1.000
_cell.angle_alpha   90.00
_cell.angle_beta   90.00
_cell.angle_gamma   90.00
#
_symmetry.space_group_name_H-M   'P 1'
#
loop_
_entity.id
_entity.type
_entity.pdbx_description
1 polymer ?
#
loop_
_entity_poly.entity_id
_entity_poly.type
_entity_poly.pdbx_seq_one_letter_code
_entity_poly.pdbx_strand_id
1 'polypeptide(L)'
;METEHKIQLIHYDYHIQALKLEYYRHDPNVYQKNIMKQLCCSKYEQELTKQEFDLLQQQINYYNSPCQSFECSSISQSELINSIQDPNIRQELFNQYQKIAEQSRLDMFNLYLKSAKIQMDECKKKFDADMKKLWHDQRSSFDNGKLSPVMINLIEQRCNKIGDRIRCTYVFKAKSICVKHNE
;
A
#
# COMPACT_ATOMS: atom_id res chain seq x y z
N MET A 1 -22.42 0.14 -3.64
CA MET A 1 -20.94 0.24 -3.56
C MET A 1 -20.39 0.24 -2.14
N GLU A 2 -20.71 1.22 -1.28
CA GLU A 2 -20.14 1.26 0.10
C GLU A 2 -20.62 0.11 0.99
N THR A 3 -21.92 -0.21 0.97
CA THR A 3 -22.48 -1.34 1.73
C THR A 3 -21.91 -2.69 1.29
N GLU A 4 -21.73 -2.91 -0.01
CA GLU A 4 -21.13 -4.13 -0.56
C GLU A 4 -19.67 -4.28 -0.12
N HIS A 5 -18.90 -3.18 -0.12
CA HIS A 5 -17.54 -3.18 0.38
C HIS A 5 -17.47 -3.53 1.87
N LYS A 6 -18.35 -2.95 2.70
CA LYS A 6 -18.45 -3.27 4.14
C LYS A 6 -18.76 -4.76 4.36
N ILE A 7 -19.70 -5.33 3.58
CA ILE A 7 -20.03 -6.76 3.64
C ILE A 7 -18.80 -7.61 3.29
N GLN A 8 -18.05 -7.26 2.24
CA GLN A 8 -16.83 -7.97 1.85
C GLN A 8 -15.75 -7.93 2.95
N LEU A 9 -15.54 -6.77 3.59
CA LEU A 9 -14.58 -6.65 4.69
C LEU A 9 -14.98 -7.53 5.88
N ILE A 10 -16.26 -7.52 6.26
CA ILE A 10 -16.78 -8.38 7.33
C ILE A 10 -16.55 -9.86 6.98
N HIS A 11 -16.79 -10.26 5.74
CA HIS A 11 -16.56 -11.62 5.27
C HIS A 11 -15.07 -12.02 5.39
N TYR A 12 -14.14 -11.15 4.99
CA TYR A 12 -12.72 -11.41 5.18
C TYR A 12 -12.32 -11.49 6.66
N ASP A 13 -12.83 -10.58 7.49
CA ASP A 13 -12.56 -10.56 8.93
C ASP A 13 -13.03 -11.87 9.59
N TYR A 14 -14.25 -12.33 9.24
CA TYR A 14 -14.77 -13.62 9.68
C TYR A 14 -13.83 -14.78 9.28
N HIS A 15 -13.43 -14.87 8.01
CA HIS A 15 -12.54 -15.96 7.54
C HIS A 15 -11.17 -15.94 8.22
N ILE A 16 -10.59 -14.76 8.41
CA ILE A 16 -9.30 -14.62 9.11
C ILE A 16 -9.42 -15.11 10.56
N GLN A 17 -10.52 -14.80 11.24
CA GLN A 17 -10.75 -15.28 12.61
C GLN A 17 -11.06 -16.79 12.65
N ALA A 18 -11.83 -17.31 11.69
CA ALA A 18 -12.12 -18.74 11.59
C ALA A 18 -10.82 -19.56 11.42
N LEU A 19 -9.93 -19.14 10.52
CA LEU A 19 -8.62 -19.78 10.32
C LEU A 19 -7.75 -19.72 11.57
N LYS A 20 -7.80 -18.60 12.30
CA LYS A 20 -7.12 -18.46 13.59
C LYS A 20 -7.66 -19.47 14.61
N LEU A 21 -8.98 -19.54 14.78
CA LEU A 21 -9.61 -20.47 15.72
C LEU A 21 -9.31 -21.92 15.36
N GLU A 22 -9.38 -22.29 14.09
CA GLU A 22 -9.05 -23.63 13.61
C GLU A 22 -7.59 -23.98 13.92
N TYR A 23 -6.67 -23.04 13.71
CA TYR A 23 -5.27 -23.24 14.08
C TYR A 23 -5.09 -23.52 15.58
N TYR A 24 -5.84 -22.82 16.45
CA TYR A 24 -5.79 -23.08 17.90
C TYR A 24 -6.45 -24.40 18.31
N ARG A 25 -7.35 -24.98 17.51
CA ARG A 25 -7.91 -26.32 17.78
C ARG A 25 -6.88 -27.43 17.66
N HIS A 26 -5.78 -27.19 16.95
CA HIS A 26 -4.65 -28.11 16.87
C HIS A 26 -3.68 -28.00 18.06
N ASP A 27 -4.09 -27.32 19.13
CA ASP A 27 -3.33 -27.11 20.36
C ASP A 27 -1.85 -26.68 20.16
N PRO A 28 -1.62 -25.56 19.45
CA PRO A 28 -0.27 -25.09 19.19
C PRO A 28 0.43 -24.69 20.50
N ASN A 29 1.69 -25.08 20.65
CA ASN A 29 2.53 -24.59 21.73
C ASN A 29 2.88 -23.10 21.56
N VAL A 30 3.48 -22.50 22.58
CA VAL A 30 3.81 -21.06 22.60
C VAL A 30 4.67 -20.64 21.40
N TYR A 31 5.63 -21.48 21.02
CA TYR A 31 6.53 -21.19 19.90
C TYR A 31 5.78 -21.21 18.56
N GLN A 32 4.95 -22.22 18.31
CA GLN A 32 4.10 -22.31 17.12
C GLN A 32 3.11 -21.13 17.02
N LYS A 33 2.48 -20.75 18.14
CA LYS A 33 1.62 -19.56 18.24
C LYS A 33 2.37 -18.28 17.82
N ASN A 34 3.63 -18.15 18.24
CA ASN A 34 4.47 -17.01 17.89
C ASN A 34 4.84 -16.99 16.40
N ILE A 35 5.11 -18.14 15.79
CA ILE A 35 5.35 -18.24 14.34
C ILE A 35 4.14 -17.72 13.56
N MET A 36 2.93 -18.19 13.88
CA MET A 36 1.72 -17.74 13.20
C MET A 36 1.53 -16.22 13.34
N LYS A 37 1.73 -15.70 14.56
CA LYS A 37 1.61 -14.25 14.82
C LYS A 37 2.62 -13.46 14.01
N GLN A 38 3.89 -13.85 14.04
CA GLN A 38 4.97 -13.17 13.33
C GLN A 38 4.72 -13.14 11.82
N LEU A 39 4.44 -14.29 11.21
CA LEU A 39 4.17 -14.38 9.78
C LEU A 39 2.95 -13.58 9.34
N CYS A 40 1.85 -13.63 10.10
CA CYS A 40 0.65 -12.85 9.78
C CYS A 40 0.92 -11.35 9.90
N CYS A 41 1.69 -10.91 10.90
CA CYS A 41 2.04 -9.51 11.09
C CYS A 41 2.96 -9.01 9.96
N SER A 42 4.04 -9.73 9.64
CA SER A 42 4.93 -9.32 8.54
C SER A 42 4.23 -9.41 7.18
N LYS A 43 3.30 -10.36 6.99
CA LYS A 43 2.46 -10.41 5.79
C LYS A 43 1.56 -9.18 5.66
N TYR A 44 0.93 -8.76 6.76
CA TYR A 44 0.10 -7.57 6.79
C TYR A 44 0.90 -6.32 6.40
N GLU A 45 2.08 -6.13 6.99
CA GLU A 45 3.00 -5.01 6.66
C GLU A 45 3.44 -5.04 5.19
N GLN A 46 3.80 -6.22 4.67
CA GLN A 46 4.19 -6.41 3.26
C GLN A 46 3.07 -6.01 2.30
N GLU A 47 1.85 -6.49 2.53
CA GLU A 47 0.72 -6.22 1.64
C GLU A 47 0.25 -4.77 1.76
N LEU A 48 0.26 -4.20 2.96
CA LEU A 48 -0.09 -2.79 3.18
C LEU A 48 0.85 -1.86 2.43
N THR A 49 2.16 -1.98 2.64
CA THR A 49 3.17 -1.11 2.01
C THR A 49 3.18 -1.26 0.49
N LYS A 50 2.91 -2.46 -0.02
CA LYS A 50 2.73 -2.69 -1.46
C LYS A 50 1.52 -1.91 -2.00
N GLN A 51 0.36 -2.03 -1.37
CA GLN A 51 -0.84 -1.31 -1.83
C GLN A 51 -0.71 0.21 -1.68
N GLU A 52 0.00 0.70 -0.65
CA GLU A 52 0.32 2.11 -0.49
C GLU A 52 1.20 2.64 -1.63
N PHE A 53 2.25 1.89 -1.98
CA PHE A 53 3.11 2.21 -3.11
C PHE A 53 2.32 2.24 -4.43
N ASP A 54 1.52 1.20 -4.69
CA ASP A 54 0.69 1.11 -5.91
C ASP A 54 -0.30 2.29 -6.01
N LEU A 55 -0.94 2.66 -4.90
CA LEU A 55 -1.86 3.80 -4.85
C LEU A 55 -1.13 5.13 -5.07
N LEU A 56 0.03 5.33 -4.44
CA LEU A 56 0.84 6.53 -4.63
C LEU A 56 1.27 6.69 -6.08
N GLN A 57 1.71 5.60 -6.73
CA GLN A 57 2.06 5.61 -8.14
C GLN A 57 0.87 6.00 -9.03
N GLN A 58 -0.32 5.47 -8.74
CA GLN A 58 -1.55 5.85 -9.46
C GLN A 58 -1.88 7.33 -9.28
N GLN A 59 -1.77 7.87 -8.06
CA GLN A 59 -2.01 9.28 -7.78
C GLN A 59 -1.01 10.17 -8.52
N ILE A 60 0.27 9.83 -8.52
CA ILE A 60 1.30 10.58 -9.25
C ILE A 60 1.03 10.55 -10.76
N ASN A 61 0.66 9.41 -11.31
CA ASN A 61 0.29 9.29 -12.72
C ASN A 61 -0.91 10.18 -13.06
N TYR A 62 -1.91 10.24 -12.17
CA TYR A 62 -3.05 11.15 -12.31
C TYR A 62 -2.64 12.62 -12.27
N TYR A 63 -1.79 13.03 -11.32
CA TYR A 63 -1.32 14.42 -11.23
C TYR A 63 -0.42 14.85 -12.39
N ASN A 64 0.23 13.88 -13.05
CA ASN A 64 0.99 14.12 -14.27
C ASN A 64 0.12 14.05 -15.55
N SER A 65 -1.19 13.84 -15.41
CA SER A 65 -2.13 13.90 -16.54
C SER A 65 -2.20 15.32 -17.12
N PRO A 66 -2.37 15.48 -18.45
CA PRO A 66 -2.56 16.78 -19.09
C PRO A 66 -3.71 17.60 -18.48
N CYS A 67 -4.75 16.95 -17.96
CA CYS A 67 -5.91 17.62 -17.34
C CYS A 67 -5.59 18.25 -15.96
N GLN A 68 -4.38 18.02 -15.43
CA GLN A 68 -3.86 18.58 -14.18
C GLN A 68 -2.64 19.48 -14.48
N SER A 69 -2.62 20.11 -15.67
CA SER A 69 -1.54 20.98 -16.11
C SER A 69 -1.38 22.20 -15.21
N PHE A 70 -0.21 22.83 -15.27
CA PHE A 70 0.07 24.09 -14.56
C PHE A 70 -0.96 25.18 -14.88
N GLU A 71 -1.49 25.21 -16.10
CA GLU A 71 -2.50 26.16 -16.58
C GLU A 71 -3.81 26.07 -15.79
N CYS A 72 -4.12 24.91 -15.22
CA CYS A 72 -5.27 24.69 -14.35
C CYS A 72 -5.00 24.95 -12.86
N SER A 73 -3.80 25.40 -12.49
CA SER A 73 -3.42 25.66 -11.10
C SER A 73 -3.85 27.05 -10.61
N SER A 74 -3.92 27.24 -9.29
CA SER A 74 -4.13 28.59 -8.72
C SER A 74 -2.97 29.55 -9.00
N ILE A 75 -1.78 29.02 -9.31
CA ILE A 75 -0.58 29.80 -9.60
C ILE A 75 -0.69 30.44 -11.00
N SER A 76 -1.19 29.70 -12.00
CA SER A 76 -1.42 30.23 -13.35
C SER A 76 -2.51 31.31 -13.38
N GLN A 77 -3.42 31.31 -12.39
CA GLN A 77 -4.50 32.27 -12.23
C GLN A 77 -4.16 33.44 -11.28
N SER A 78 -2.89 33.57 -10.87
CA SER A 78 -2.47 34.56 -9.88
C SER A 78 -2.69 36.01 -10.35
N GLU A 79 -3.50 36.77 -9.59
CA GLU A 79 -3.73 38.20 -9.82
C GLU A 79 -2.43 39.02 -9.80
N LEU A 80 -1.44 38.59 -9.02
CA LEU A 80 -0.12 39.23 -8.96
C LEU A 80 0.61 39.16 -10.31
N ILE A 81 0.60 38.02 -10.99
CA ILE A 81 1.23 37.89 -12.31
C ILE A 81 0.42 38.67 -13.35
N ASN A 82 -0.92 38.63 -13.25
CA ASN A 82 -1.81 39.32 -14.18
C ASN A 82 -1.73 40.85 -14.08
N SER A 83 -1.35 41.40 -12.92
CA SER A 83 -1.15 42.84 -12.69
C SER A 83 0.11 43.44 -13.33
N ILE A 84 1.03 42.60 -13.85
CA ILE A 84 2.27 43.08 -14.48
C ILE A 84 1.93 43.72 -15.83
N GLN A 85 2.25 45.02 -15.98
CA GLN A 85 1.89 45.78 -17.17
C GLN A 85 2.71 45.40 -18.41
N ASP A 86 4.01 45.14 -18.24
CA ASP A 86 4.87 44.72 -19.35
C ASP A 86 4.55 43.26 -19.75
N PRO A 87 4.03 43.04 -20.97
CA PRO A 87 3.66 41.70 -21.42
C PRO A 87 4.85 40.75 -21.56
N ASN A 88 6.04 41.24 -21.91
CA ASN A 88 7.22 40.41 -22.07
C ASN A 88 7.72 39.91 -20.71
N ILE A 89 7.82 40.82 -19.73
CA ILE A 89 8.24 40.49 -18.36
C ILE A 89 7.23 39.52 -17.72
N ARG A 90 5.93 39.77 -17.92
CA ARG A 90 4.86 38.89 -17.42
C ARG A 90 4.97 37.48 -17.98
N GLN A 91 5.17 37.35 -19.30
CA GLN A 91 5.30 36.04 -19.94
C GLN A 91 6.57 35.31 -19.47
N GLU A 92 7.68 36.04 -19.34
CA GLU A 92 8.95 35.48 -18.86
C GLU A 92 8.81 34.93 -17.43
N LEU A 93 8.23 35.71 -16.52
CA LEU A 93 7.99 35.28 -15.14
C LEU A 93 7.02 34.11 -15.08
N PHE A 94 5.95 34.11 -15.87
CA PHE A 94 5.02 33.00 -15.95
C PHE A 94 5.72 31.68 -16.33
N ASN A 95 6.56 31.72 -17.37
CA ASN A 95 7.33 30.56 -17.81
C ASN A 95 8.31 30.07 -16.72
N GLN A 96 8.95 31.00 -16.01
CA GLN A 96 9.85 30.66 -14.90
C GLN A 96 9.09 29.98 -13.75
N TYR A 97 7.94 30.52 -13.35
CA TYR A 97 7.09 29.93 -12.31
C TYR A 97 6.59 28.54 -12.69
N GLN A 98 6.12 28.38 -13.94
CA GLN A 98 5.69 27.08 -14.44
C GLN A 98 6.82 26.06 -14.30
N LYS A 99 8.02 26.40 -14.79
CA LYS A 99 9.18 25.51 -14.75
C LYS A 99 9.56 25.13 -13.31
N ILE A 100 9.57 26.09 -12.39
CA ILE A 100 9.88 25.84 -10.98
C ILE A 100 8.80 24.96 -10.33
N ALA A 101 7.52 25.24 -10.58
CA ALA A 101 6.41 24.49 -10.00
C ALA A 101 6.41 23.04 -10.50
N GLU A 102 6.58 22.83 -11.81
CA GLU A 102 6.65 21.49 -12.41
C GLU A 102 7.85 20.71 -11.89
N GLN A 103 9.04 21.33 -11.83
CA GLN A 103 10.24 20.69 -11.31
C GLN A 103 10.10 20.31 -9.83
N SER A 104 9.63 21.25 -8.99
CA SER A 104 9.44 21.02 -7.56
C SER A 104 8.44 19.90 -7.29
N ARG A 105 7.36 19.84 -8.10
CA ARG A 105 6.37 18.77 -8.04
C ARG A 105 6.97 17.42 -8.40
N LEU A 106 7.73 17.33 -9.48
CA LEU A 106 8.40 16.10 -9.89
C LEU A 106 9.39 15.61 -8.83
N ASP A 107 10.19 16.51 -8.27
CA ASP A 107 11.16 16.18 -7.22
C ASP A 107 10.46 15.66 -5.96
N MET A 108 9.36 16.30 -5.55
CA MET A 108 8.54 15.85 -4.42
C MET A 108 7.96 14.46 -4.65
N PHE A 109 7.37 14.21 -5.82
CA PHE A 109 6.83 12.89 -6.19
C PHE A 109 7.91 11.80 -6.21
N ASN A 110 9.08 12.10 -6.75
CA ASN A 110 10.22 11.19 -6.77
C ASN A 110 10.70 10.84 -5.36
N LEU A 111 10.76 11.82 -4.45
CA LEU A 111 11.10 11.58 -3.04
C LEU A 111 10.10 10.65 -2.36
N TYR A 112 8.79 10.90 -2.53
CA TYR A 112 7.76 10.03 -1.95
C TYR A 112 7.81 8.61 -2.51
N LEU A 113 7.92 8.45 -3.84
CA LEU A 113 8.03 7.13 -4.47
C LEU A 113 9.26 6.37 -3.99
N LYS A 114 10.41 7.04 -3.91
CA LYS A 114 11.64 6.42 -3.44
C LYS A 114 11.50 5.96 -1.98
N SER A 115 10.95 6.79 -1.11
CA SER A 115 10.73 6.44 0.29
C SER A 115 9.77 5.25 0.45
N ALA A 116 8.61 5.30 -0.22
CA ALA A 116 7.63 4.22 -0.20
C ALA A 116 8.19 2.90 -0.77
N LYS A 117 8.99 2.99 -1.85
CA LYS A 117 9.64 1.83 -2.48
C LYS A 117 10.62 1.14 -1.53
N ILE A 118 11.44 1.92 -0.81
CA ILE A 118 12.38 1.39 0.19
C ILE A 118 11.60 0.64 1.27
N GLN A 119 10.56 1.25 1.83
CA GLN A 119 9.75 0.63 2.88
C GLN A 119 9.07 -0.66 2.41
N MET A 120 8.50 -0.67 1.20
CA MET A 120 7.91 -1.87 0.60
C MET A 120 8.94 -3.00 0.45
N ASP A 121 10.15 -2.67 0.00
CA ASP A 121 11.22 -3.66 -0.18
C ASP A 121 11.74 -4.20 1.16
N GLU A 122 11.80 -3.37 2.20
CA GLU A 122 12.14 -3.80 3.57
C GLU A 122 11.09 -4.75 4.15
N CYS A 123 9.80 -4.42 4.06
CA CYS A 123 8.72 -5.28 4.52
C CYS A 123 8.67 -6.60 3.74
N LYS A 124 8.92 -6.57 2.42
CA LYS A 124 9.04 -7.78 1.60
C LYS A 124 10.19 -8.67 2.08
N LYS A 125 11.38 -8.10 2.27
CA LYS A 125 12.56 -8.85 2.76
C LYS A 125 12.29 -9.47 4.13
N LYS A 126 11.62 -8.76 5.04
CA LYS A 126 11.25 -9.25 6.37
C LYS A 126 10.31 -10.47 6.28
N PHE A 127 9.25 -10.38 5.49
CA PHE A 127 8.34 -11.52 5.30
C PHE A 127 9.05 -12.72 4.65
N ASP A 128 9.87 -12.50 3.62
CA ASP A 128 10.64 -13.56 2.97
C ASP A 128 11.63 -14.22 3.94
N ALA A 129 12.24 -13.45 4.85
CA ALA A 129 13.11 -13.96 5.90
C ALA A 129 12.34 -14.79 6.93
N ASP A 130 11.17 -14.33 7.37
CA ASP A 130 10.30 -15.07 8.30
C ASP A 130 9.86 -16.42 7.71
N MET A 131 9.49 -16.44 6.41
CA MET A 131 9.14 -17.68 5.71
C MET A 131 10.33 -18.63 5.57
N LYS A 132 11.51 -18.11 5.23
CA LYS A 132 12.74 -18.92 5.17
C LYS A 132 13.06 -19.54 6.53
N LYS A 133 12.91 -18.77 7.61
CA LYS A 133 13.10 -19.24 8.97
C LYS A 133 12.13 -20.37 9.31
N LEU A 134 10.84 -20.20 9.02
CA LEU A 134 9.84 -21.26 9.20
C LEU A 134 10.29 -22.57 8.51
N TRP A 135 10.65 -22.50 7.22
CA TRP A 135 11.04 -23.70 6.46
C TRP A 135 12.34 -24.32 6.95
N HIS A 136 13.28 -23.52 7.43
CA HIS A 136 14.49 -24.01 8.07
C HIS A 136 14.15 -24.77 9.36
N ASP A 137 13.31 -24.18 10.21
CA ASP A 137 12.89 -24.77 11.48
C ASP A 137 12.13 -26.10 11.25
N GLN A 138 11.27 -26.19 10.23
CA GLN A 138 10.58 -27.43 9.85
C GLN A 138 11.53 -28.55 9.39
N ARG A 139 12.65 -28.21 8.74
CA ARG A 139 13.65 -29.18 8.26
C ARG A 139 14.67 -29.58 9.32
N SER A 140 14.77 -28.82 10.41
CA SER A 140 15.70 -29.10 11.50
C SER A 140 15.28 -30.33 12.31
N SER A 141 16.26 -30.98 12.95
CA SER A 141 16.02 -32.17 13.79
C SER A 141 15.34 -31.86 15.15
N PHE A 142 15.07 -30.58 15.45
CA PHE A 142 14.40 -30.17 16.68
C PHE A 142 12.88 -30.37 16.56
N ASP A 143 12.36 -31.35 17.30
CA ASP A 143 10.99 -31.85 17.11
C ASP A 143 9.91 -31.01 17.83
N ASN A 144 10.25 -30.41 18.97
CA ASN A 144 9.28 -29.71 19.84
C ASN A 144 8.71 -28.41 19.26
N GLY A 145 9.17 -27.96 18.08
CA GLY A 145 8.70 -26.74 17.41
C GLY A 145 8.04 -26.97 16.05
N LYS A 146 7.98 -28.21 15.54
CA LYS A 146 7.47 -28.49 14.19
C LYS A 146 5.98 -28.27 14.08
N LEU A 147 5.56 -27.73 12.95
CA LEU A 147 4.14 -27.52 12.66
C LEU A 147 3.63 -28.72 11.89
N SER A 148 2.43 -29.19 12.20
CA SER A 148 1.79 -30.18 11.35
C SER A 148 1.51 -29.57 9.96
N PRO A 149 1.44 -30.38 8.90
CA PRO A 149 1.09 -29.89 7.56
C PRO A 149 -0.22 -29.08 7.54
N VAL A 150 -1.19 -29.47 8.37
CA VAL A 150 -2.47 -28.76 8.51
C VAL A 150 -2.25 -27.36 9.09
N MET A 151 -1.43 -27.23 10.12
CA MET A 151 -1.11 -25.94 10.74
C MET A 151 -0.37 -25.00 9.78
N ILE A 152 0.53 -25.53 8.94
CA ILE A 152 1.20 -24.76 7.89
C ILE A 152 0.18 -24.23 6.89
N ASN A 153 -0.69 -25.10 6.39
CA ASN A 153 -1.75 -24.73 5.44
C ASN A 153 -2.69 -23.64 6.03
N LEU A 154 -3.05 -23.74 7.31
CA LEU A 154 -3.86 -22.72 7.99
C LEU A 154 -3.14 -21.36 8.08
N ILE A 155 -1.82 -21.35 8.31
CA ILE A 155 -1.01 -20.13 8.27
C ILE A 155 -1.01 -19.53 6.87
N GLU A 156 -0.76 -20.33 5.83
CA GLU A 156 -0.72 -19.87 4.44
C GLU A 156 -2.07 -19.31 4.00
N GLN A 157 -3.17 -20.00 4.28
CA GLN A 157 -4.52 -19.52 4.00
C GLN A 157 -4.80 -18.20 4.71
N ARG A 158 -4.38 -18.06 5.96
CA ARG A 158 -4.58 -16.82 6.71
C ARG A 158 -3.77 -15.67 6.13
N CYS A 159 -2.52 -15.90 5.76
CA CYS A 159 -1.69 -14.92 5.05
C CYS A 159 -2.32 -14.49 3.71
N ASN A 160 -2.89 -15.42 2.95
CA ASN A 160 -3.59 -15.11 1.71
C ASN A 160 -4.83 -14.24 1.97
N LYS A 161 -5.66 -14.60 2.97
CA LYS A 161 -6.85 -13.80 3.33
C LYS A 161 -6.53 -12.41 3.84
N ILE A 162 -5.41 -12.24 4.54
CA ILE A 162 -4.89 -10.91 4.89
C ILE A 162 -4.62 -10.08 3.64
N GLY A 163 -3.93 -10.65 2.64
CA GLY A 163 -3.66 -9.98 1.37
C GLY A 163 -4.93 -9.64 0.60
N ASP A 164 -5.88 -10.56 0.50
CA ASP A 164 -7.17 -10.32 -0.17
C ASP A 164 -7.94 -9.17 0.49
N ARG A 165 -7.98 -9.15 1.83
CA ARG A 165 -8.66 -8.10 2.60
C ARG A 165 -8.05 -6.73 2.34
N ILE A 166 -6.72 -6.62 2.45
CA ILE A 166 -6.02 -5.34 2.24
C ILE A 166 -6.26 -4.85 0.80
N ARG A 167 -6.13 -5.73 -0.19
CA ARG A 167 -6.40 -5.39 -1.59
C ARG A 167 -7.84 -4.92 -1.80
N CYS A 168 -8.82 -5.57 -1.18
CA CYS A 168 -10.23 -5.14 -1.23
C CYS A 168 -10.39 -3.69 -0.73
N THR A 169 -9.77 -3.33 0.39
CA THR A 169 -9.76 -1.96 0.92
C THR A 169 -9.17 -0.97 -0.08
N TYR A 170 -8.03 -1.29 -0.68
CA TYR A 170 -7.34 -0.37 -1.60
C TYR A 170 -8.04 -0.23 -2.96
N VAL A 171 -8.67 -1.29 -3.47
CA VAL A 171 -9.52 -1.22 -4.66
C VAL A 171 -10.70 -0.28 -4.41
N PHE A 172 -11.33 -0.34 -3.24
CA PHE A 172 -12.41 0.58 -2.88
C PHE A 172 -11.91 2.02 -2.73
N LYS A 173 -10.75 2.21 -2.10
CA LYS A 173 -10.11 3.52 -1.93
C LYS A 173 -9.78 4.16 -3.28
N ALA A 174 -9.17 3.41 -4.20
CA ALA A 174 -8.84 3.89 -5.55
C ALA A 174 -10.11 4.29 -6.33
N LYS A 175 -11.16 3.46 -6.30
CA LYS A 175 -12.46 3.79 -6.93
C LYS A 175 -13.09 5.06 -6.36
N SER A 176 -13.04 5.24 -5.04
CA SER A 176 -13.60 6.42 -4.38
C SER A 176 -12.87 7.71 -4.76
N ILE A 177 -11.55 7.63 -5.00
CA ILE A 177 -10.75 8.75 -5.50
C ILE A 177 -11.16 9.07 -6.94
N CYS A 178 -11.27 8.07 -7.83
CA CYS A 178 -11.68 8.30 -9.22
C CYS A 178 -13.10 8.88 -9.36
N VAL A 179 -14.06 8.50 -8.51
CA VAL A 179 -15.45 9.01 -8.58
C VAL A 179 -15.50 10.49 -8.16
N LYS A 180 -14.78 10.88 -7.11
CA LYS A 180 -14.73 12.29 -6.65
C LYS A 180 -14.04 13.26 -7.60
N HIS A 181 -13.37 12.76 -8.63
CA HIS A 181 -12.65 13.57 -9.62
C HIS A 181 -13.35 13.63 -10.98
N ASN A 182 -14.48 12.92 -11.15
CA ASN A 182 -15.32 12.93 -12.35
C ASN A 182 -16.67 13.64 -12.13
N GLU A 183 -16.91 14.20 -10.94
CA GLU A 183 -18.02 15.09 -10.59
C GLU A 183 -17.51 16.54 -10.51
#